data_AF-A0A965CXU9-F1
#
_entry.id   AF-A0A965CXU9-F1
#
_cell.length_a   1.000
_cell.length_b   1.000
_cell.length_c   1.000
_cell.angle_alpha   90.00
_cell.angle_beta   90.00
_cell.angle_gamma   90.00
#
_symmetry.space_group_name_H-M   'P 1'
#
loop_
_entity.id
_entity.type
_entity.pdbx_description
1 polymer ?
#
loop_
_entity_poly.entity_id
_entity_poly.type
_entity_poly.pdbx_seq_one_letter_code
_entity_poly.pdbx_strand_id
1 'polypeptide(L)'
;MDISELLAFVVKNKASDLHLSAGLPPMIRVHGDVRRINLPPMDHKDVHGMVYDIMNDGQRKFYEENLECDFSFAIPNLARFRVNAFVQQRGAGAV
;
A
#
# COMPACT_ATOMS: atom_id res chain seq x y z
N MET A 1 -11.61 6.59 -0.37
CA MET A 1 -10.23 6.70 0.10
C MET A 1 -9.38 6.08 -0.97
N ASP A 2 -8.54 6.88 -1.63
CA ASP A 2 -7.60 6.35 -2.61
C ASP A 2 -6.20 6.17 -2.00
N ILE A 3 -5.31 5.53 -2.74
CA ILE A 3 -3.93 5.30 -2.31
C ILE A 3 -3.13 6.61 -2.13
N SER A 4 -3.45 7.65 -2.89
CA SER A 4 -2.76 8.94 -2.83
C SER A 4 -3.09 9.69 -1.53
N GLU A 5 -4.34 9.63 -1.08
CA GLU A 5 -4.81 10.17 0.20
C GLU A 5 -4.11 9.48 1.38
N LEU A 6 -3.97 8.15 1.34
CA LEU A 6 -3.26 7.38 2.36
C LEU A 6 -1.77 7.73 2.40
N LEU A 7 -1.12 7.84 1.25
CA LEU A 7 0.28 8.24 1.15
C LEU A 7 0.50 9.71 1.59
N ALA A 8 -0.43 10.61 1.28
CA ALA A 8 -0.41 11.97 1.80
C ALA A 8 -0.56 11.98 3.34
N PHE A 9 -1.41 11.11 3.89
CA PHE A 9 -1.56 10.94 5.33
C PHE A 9 -0.26 10.44 5.99
N VAL A 10 0.44 9.49 5.36
CA VAL A 10 1.75 8.98 5.83
C VAL A 10 2.76 10.12 5.93
N VAL A 11 2.91 10.92 4.87
CA VAL A 11 3.83 12.07 4.84
C VAL A 11 3.44 13.11 5.90
N LYS A 12 2.14 13.44 6.00
CA LYS A 12 1.63 14.39 6.99
C LYS A 12 1.93 13.96 8.43
N ASN A 13 1.84 12.66 8.71
CA ASN A 13 2.11 12.10 10.04
C ASN A 13 3.59 11.74 10.26
N LYS A 14 4.49 12.07 9.32
CA LYS A 14 5.91 11.69 9.35
C LYS A 14 6.12 10.20 9.61
N ALA A 15 5.21 9.38 9.07
CA ALA A 15 5.32 7.93 9.12
C ALA A 15 6.39 7.43 8.16
N SER A 16 7.07 6.35 8.52
CA SER A 16 8.08 5.72 7.65
C SER A 16 7.44 4.81 6.60
N ASP A 17 6.35 4.13 6.95
CA ASP A 17 5.74 3.10 6.12
C ASP A 17 4.21 3.18 6.14
N LEU A 18 3.59 2.80 5.03
CA LEU A 18 2.16 2.52 4.92
C LEU A 18 1.98 1.01 4.77
N HIS A 19 1.28 0.36 5.69
CA HIS A 19 0.97 -1.05 5.61
C HIS A 19 -0.48 -1.23 5.18
N LEU A 20 -0.68 -1.90 4.05
CA LEU A 20 -1.98 -2.37 3.58
C LEU A 20 -2.04 -3.90 3.71
N SER A 21 -3.11 -4.42 4.29
CA SER A 21 -3.32 -5.85 4.42
C SER A 21 -4.81 -6.16 4.35
N ALA A 22 -5.20 -7.00 3.41
CA ALA A 22 -6.59 -7.44 3.28
C ALA A 22 -7.13 -8.00 4.61
N GLY A 23 -8.35 -7.60 4.96
CA GLY A 23 -9.04 -7.90 6.20
C GLY A 23 -8.67 -6.99 7.38
N LEU A 24 -7.80 -6.00 7.20
CA LEU A 24 -7.38 -5.05 8.25
C LEU A 24 -7.57 -3.61 7.80
N PRO A 25 -7.72 -2.67 8.76
CA PRO A 25 -7.58 -1.25 8.46
C PRO A 25 -6.16 -0.93 7.95
N PRO A 26 -5.97 0.12 7.15
CA PRO A 26 -4.65 0.67 6.86
C PRO A 26 -3.89 0.95 8.14
N MET A 27 -2.59 0.72 8.11
CA MET A 27 -1.72 0.99 9.24
C MET A 27 -0.54 1.85 8.78
N ILE A 28 -0.02 2.67 9.68
CA ILE A 28 1.20 3.44 9.43
C ILE A 28 2.23 3.13 10.50
N ARG A 29 3.50 3.16 10.13
CA ARG A 29 4.60 3.07 11.10
C ARG A 29 5.08 4.47 11.47
N VAL A 30 5.00 4.83 12.74
CA VAL A 30 5.47 6.11 13.27
C VAL A 30 6.43 5.83 14.42
N HIS A 31 7.68 6.30 14.30
CA HIS A 31 8.73 6.08 15.31
C HIS A 31 8.94 4.60 15.69
N GLY A 32 8.79 3.69 14.73
CA GLY A 32 8.95 2.24 14.93
C GLY A 32 7.64 1.49 15.23
N ASP A 33 6.64 2.17 15.77
CA ASP A 33 5.34 1.58 16.12
C ASP A 33 4.38 1.53 14.94
N VAL A 34 3.76 0.36 14.71
CA VAL A 34 2.68 0.21 13.73
C VAL A 34 1.34 0.54 14.38
N ARG A 35 0.61 1.52 13.82
CA ARG A 35 -0.68 1.98 14.32
C ARG A 35 -1.74 1.93 13.23
N ARG A 36 -2.94 1.48 13.58
CA ARG A 36 -4.10 1.49 12.68
C ARG A 36 -4.60 2.93 12.47
N ILE A 37 -4.89 3.27 11.22
CA ILE A 37 -5.66 4.47 10.88
C ILE A 37 -7.12 4.17 11.27
N ASN A 38 -7.84 5.18 11.76
CA ASN A 38 -9.26 5.07 12.11
C ASN A 38 -10.14 5.00 10.86
N LEU A 39 -10.04 3.88 10.15
CA LEU A 39 -10.77 3.53 8.93
C LEU A 39 -11.31 2.11 9.06
N PRO A 40 -12.39 1.78 8.33
CA PRO A 40 -12.89 0.41 8.30
C PRO A 40 -11.83 -0.54 7.73
N PRO A 41 -11.88 -1.84 8.09
CA PRO A 41 -11.08 -2.86 7.44
C PRO A 41 -11.32 -2.88 5.93
N MET A 42 -10.26 -3.07 5.16
CA MET A 42 -10.31 -3.16 3.69
C MET A 42 -10.33 -4.62 3.27
N ASP A 43 -11.19 -4.98 2.34
CA ASP A 43 -11.23 -6.34 1.82
C ASP A 43 -10.10 -6.60 0.79
N HIS A 44 -10.03 -7.83 0.26
CA HIS A 44 -9.03 -8.16 -0.75
C HIS A 44 -9.15 -7.28 -2.01
N LYS A 45 -10.37 -6.98 -2.47
CA LYS A 45 -10.61 -6.22 -3.70
C LYS A 45 -10.19 -4.76 -3.52
N ASP A 46 -10.47 -4.19 -2.35
CA ASP A 46 -10.06 -2.83 -2.01
C ASP A 46 -8.53 -2.67 -2.05
N VAL A 47 -7.82 -3.56 -1.33
CA VAL A 47 -6.34 -3.51 -1.27
C VAL A 47 -5.74 -3.82 -2.63
N HIS A 48 -6.25 -4.84 -3.31
CA HIS A 48 -5.77 -5.20 -4.65
C HIS A 48 -5.94 -4.04 -5.61
N GLY A 49 -7.14 -3.44 -5.70
CA GLY A 49 -7.41 -2.31 -6.60
C GLY A 49 -6.44 -1.15 -6.39
N MET A 50 -6.26 -0.71 -5.14
CA MET A 50 -5.34 0.40 -4.83
C MET A 50 -3.88 0.12 -5.23
N VAL A 51 -3.40 -1.11 -5.01
CA VAL A 51 -2.04 -1.51 -5.37
C VAL A 51 -1.90 -1.63 -6.89
N TYR A 52 -2.90 -2.19 -7.55
CA TYR A 52 -2.90 -2.42 -8.99
C TYR A 52 -2.99 -1.10 -9.79
N ASP A 53 -3.64 -0.07 -9.22
CA ASP A 53 -3.76 1.27 -9.81
C ASP A 53 -2.42 2.02 -9.90
N ILE A 54 -1.49 1.73 -8.99
CA ILE A 54 -0.16 2.37 -8.99
C ILE A 54 0.91 1.57 -9.74
N MET A 55 0.55 0.39 -10.25
CA MET A 55 1.41 -0.44 -11.08
C MET A 55 1.24 -0.11 -12.57
N ASN A 56 2.34 -0.19 -13.31
CA ASN A 56 2.30 -0.28 -14.78
C ASN A 56 2.05 -1.73 -15.24
N ASP A 57 1.80 -1.91 -16.55
CA ASP A 57 1.45 -3.22 -17.11
C ASP A 57 2.53 -4.30 -16.91
N GLY A 58 3.81 -3.92 -16.94
CA GLY A 58 4.91 -4.84 -16.68
C GLY A 58 4.95 -5.32 -15.22
N GLN A 59 4.71 -4.40 -14.28
CA GLN A 59 4.63 -4.70 -12.84
C GLN A 59 3.41 -5.54 -12.51
N ARG A 60 2.25 -5.25 -13.12
CA ARG A 60 1.02 -6.05 -12.98
C ARG A 60 1.25 -7.48 -13.41
N LYS A 61 1.80 -7.67 -14.62
CA LYS A 61 2.14 -8.99 -15.13
C LYS A 61 3.09 -9.73 -14.19
N PHE A 62 4.15 -9.05 -13.74
CA PHE A 62 5.12 -9.66 -12.81
C PHE A 62 4.46 -10.06 -11.49
N TYR A 63 3.63 -9.20 -10.91
CA TYR A 63 2.87 -9.46 -9.69
C TYR A 63 1.89 -10.64 -9.85
N GLU A 64 1.19 -10.74 -10.98
CA GLU A 64 0.28 -11.86 -11.25
C GLU A 64 1.00 -13.19 -11.42
N GLU A 65 2.19 -13.19 -12.04
CA GLU A 65 3.00 -14.39 -12.26
C GLU A 65 3.72 -14.86 -11.00
N ASN A 66 4.23 -13.92 -10.19
CA ASN A 66 5.12 -14.21 -9.06
C ASN A 66 4.45 -14.02 -7.68
N LEU A 67 3.23 -13.47 -7.65
CA LEU A 67 2.48 -13.11 -6.45
C LEU A 67 3.14 -12.03 -5.57
N GLU A 68 4.17 -11.38 -6.09
CA GLU A 68 4.86 -10.24 -5.47
C GLU A 68 5.51 -9.33 -6.52
N CYS A 69 5.74 -8.05 -6.19
CA CYS A 69 6.44 -7.10 -7.04
C CYS A 69 7.00 -5.91 -6.24
N ASP A 70 8.28 -5.61 -6.46
CA ASP A 70 8.94 -4.40 -5.95
C ASP A 70 8.99 -3.31 -7.03
N PHE A 71 8.61 -2.08 -6.67
CA PHE A 71 8.74 -0.92 -7.55
C PHE A 71 8.83 0.39 -6.78
N SER A 72 9.00 1.50 -7.50
CA SER A 72 8.93 2.84 -6.96
C SER A 72 7.73 3.57 -7.52
N PHE A 73 7.02 4.30 -6.66
CA PHE A 73 5.89 5.14 -7.02
C PHE A 73 6.14 6.57 -6.53
N ALA A 74 5.84 7.57 -7.35
CA ALA A 74 6.07 8.97 -7.00
C ALA A 74 4.78 9.77 -7.17
N ILE A 75 4.44 10.55 -6.15
CA ILE A 75 3.36 11.54 -6.22
C ILE A 75 4.03 12.92 -6.37
N PRO A 76 3.83 13.62 -7.49
CA PRO A 76 4.41 14.94 -7.73
C PRO A 76 4.14 15.90 -6.56
N ASN A 77 5.16 16.65 -6.15
CA ASN A 77 5.10 17.62 -5.05
C ASN A 77 4.80 17.02 -3.66
N LEU A 78 4.83 15.69 -3.50
CA LEU A 78 4.63 15.03 -2.21
C LEU A 78 5.86 14.23 -1.79
N ALA A 79 6.10 13.07 -2.41
CA ALA A 79 7.20 12.17 -2.07
C ALA A 79 7.34 11.04 -3.11
N ARG A 80 8.45 10.30 -3.01
CA ARG A 80 8.65 9.00 -3.67
C ARG A 80 8.62 7.90 -2.63
N PHE A 81 7.94 6.81 -2.96
CA PHE A 81 7.76 5.63 -2.12
C PHE A 81 8.38 4.43 -2.80
N ARG A 82 9.01 3.57 -2.00
CA ARG A 82 9.33 2.19 -2.41
C ARG A 82 8.12 1.35 -2.03
N VAL A 83 7.61 0.60 -2.98
CA VAL A 83 6.44 -0.26 -2.80
C VAL A 83 6.85 -1.70 -2.98
N ASN A 84 6.51 -2.53 -2.02
CA ASN A 84 6.51 -3.98 -2.12
C ASN A 84 5.05 -4.45 -2.07
N ALA A 85 4.55 -4.99 -3.17
CA ALA A 85 3.22 -5.60 -3.25
C ALA A 85 3.36 -7.12 -3.17
N PHE A 86 2.47 -7.79 -2.43
CA PHE A 86 2.52 -9.24 -2.24
C PHE A 86 1.16 -9.84 -1.91
N VAL A 87 1.02 -11.16 -2.10
CA VAL A 87 -0.15 -11.93 -1.67
C VAL A 87 0.14 -12.65 -0.34
N GLN A 88 -0.81 -12.59 0.59
CA GLN A 88 -0.77 -13.27 1.88
C GLN A 88 -2.09 -14.02 2.15
N GLN A 89 -2.19 -14.76 3.26
CA GLN A 89 -3.31 -15.66 3.56
C GLN A 89 -4.71 -15.02 3.45
N ARG A 90 -4.86 -13.74 3.83
CA ARG A 90 -6.11 -12.98 3.75
C ARG A 90 -6.34 -12.28 2.41
N GLY A 91 -5.40 -12.33 1.47
CA GLY A 91 -5.46 -11.64 0.18
C GLY A 91 -4.27 -10.73 -0.09
N ALA A 92 -4.49 -9.61 -0.77
CA ALA A 92 -3.42 -8.70 -1.17
C ALA A 92 -2.82 -7.96 0.04
N GLY A 93 -1.58 -7.53 -0.09
CA GLY A 93 -0.84 -6.72 0.86
C GLY A 93 0.16 -5.82 0.16
N ALA A 94 0.50 -4.71 0.81
CA ALA A 94 1.54 -3.81 0.34
C ALA A 94 2.21 -3.07 1.50
N VAL A 95 3.50 -2.75 1.33
CA VAL A 95 4.31 -1.91 2.21
C VAL A 95 5.11 -0.89 1.39
#